data_AF-A0A7K2NXS1-F1
#
_entry.id   AF-A0A7K2NXS1-F1
#
_cell.length_a   1.000
_cell.length_b   1.000
_cell.length_c   1.000
_cell.angle_alpha   90.00
_cell.angle_beta   90.00
_cell.angle_gamma   90.00
#
_symmetry.space_group_name_H-M   'P 1'
#
loop_
_entity.id
_entity.type
_entity.pdbx_description
1 polymer ?
#
loop_
_entity_poly.entity_id
_entity_poly.type
_entity_poly.pdbx_seq_one_letter_code
_entity_poly.pdbx_strand_id
1 'polypeptide(L)' 'GEEQGVTTDEATQQIVDHLKVPMGRPGDPEDVAEMITFLASGRAKWLTGAQFRVDGGIIPSV' A
#
# COMPACT_ATOMS: atom_id res chain seq x y z
N GLY A 1 6.72 7.13 -37.35
CA GLY A 1 7.32 6.28 -36.30
C GLY A 1 6.73 6.78 -35.01
N GLU A 2 5.71 6.11 -34.53
CA GLU A 2 5.01 6.51 -33.31
C GLU A 2 5.74 5.85 -32.14
N GLU A 3 6.47 6.65 -31.36
CA GLU A 3 6.85 6.27 -30.00
C GLU A 3 5.55 6.20 -29.17
N GLN A 4 4.93 5.02 -29.13
CA GLN A 4 3.83 4.77 -28.21
C GLN A 4 4.43 4.59 -26.81
N GLY A 5 4.56 5.70 -26.09
CA GLY A 5 4.97 5.71 -24.69
C GLY A 5 3.90 5.05 -23.81
N VAL A 6 4.34 4.26 -22.83
CA VAL A 6 3.48 3.64 -21.81
C VAL A 6 2.74 4.74 -21.02
N THR A 7 1.43 4.59 -20.83
CA THR A 7 0.64 5.52 -20.01
C THR A 7 0.98 5.39 -18.52
N THR A 8 0.64 6.40 -17.72
CA THR A 8 0.88 6.36 -16.26
C THR A 8 0.14 5.19 -15.58
N ASP A 9 -1.07 4.89 -16.03
CA ASP A 9 -1.88 3.80 -15.47
C ASP A 9 -1.28 2.44 -15.80
N GLU A 10 -0.81 2.24 -17.04
CA GLU A 10 -0.11 1.02 -17.44
C GLU A 10 1.20 0.84 -16.68
N ALA A 11 1.99 1.90 -16.51
CA ALA A 11 3.21 1.86 -15.71
C ALA A 11 2.92 1.50 -14.24
N THR A 12 1.84 2.05 -13.68
CA THR A 12 1.40 1.76 -12.31
C THR A 12 0.97 0.29 -12.18
N GLN A 13 0.18 -0.21 -13.13
CA GLN A 13 -0.27 -1.60 -13.14
C GLN A 13 0.91 -2.57 -13.28
N GLN A 14 1.90 -2.25 -14.11
CA GLN A 14 3.12 -3.04 -14.23
C GLN A 14 3.87 -3.17 -12.90
N ILE A 15 3.92 -2.11 -12.09
CA ILE A 15 4.53 -2.14 -10.75
C ILE A 15 3.73 -3.05 -9.83
N VAL A 16 2.40 -2.92 -9.81
CA VAL A 16 1.49 -3.74 -8.99
C VAL A 16 1.68 -5.23 -9.31
N ASP A 17 1.69 -5.58 -10.59
CA ASP A 17 1.85 -6.95 -11.06
C ASP A 17 3.25 -7.49 -10.73
N HIS A 18 4.29 -6.67 -10.92
CA HIS A 18 5.67 -7.05 -10.64
C HIS A 18 5.90 -7.33 -9.14
N LEU A 19 5.34 -6.49 -8.27
CA LEU A 19 5.39 -6.66 -6.81
C LEU A 19 4.42 -7.73 -6.29
N LYS A 20 3.54 -8.25 -7.17
CA LYS A 20 2.50 -9.23 -6.85
C LYS A 20 1.62 -8.78 -5.69
N VAL A 21 1.24 -7.49 -5.66
CA VAL A 21 0.43 -6.93 -4.58
C VAL A 21 -0.89 -7.72 -4.48
N PRO A 22 -1.17 -8.44 -3.38
CA PRO A 22 -2.39 -9.25 -3.28
C PRO A 22 -3.69 -8.46 -3.40
N MET A 23 -3.70 -7.21 -2.94
CA MET A 23 -4.85 -6.31 -3.10
C MET A 23 -5.09 -5.85 -4.55
N GLY A 24 -4.16 -6.13 -5.48
CA GLY A 24 -4.34 -5.89 -6.91
C GLY A 24 -4.36 -4.42 -7.34
N ARG A 25 -4.01 -3.49 -6.44
CA ARG A 25 -3.97 -2.05 -6.72
C ARG A 25 -2.76 -1.40 -6.05
N PRO A 26 -2.31 -0.22 -6.54
CA PRO A 26 -1.38 0.60 -5.76
C PRO A 26 -2.07 1.06 -4.47
N GLY A 27 -1.28 1.22 -3.41
CA GLY A 27 -1.73 1.91 -2.21
C GLY A 27 -1.92 3.40 -2.48
N ASP A 28 -2.87 4.02 -1.79
CA ASP A 28 -3.09 5.46 -1.79
C ASP A 28 -2.69 6.08 -0.42
N PRO A 29 -2.57 7.42 -0.31
CA PRO A 29 -2.25 8.07 0.95
C PRO A 29 -3.25 7.76 2.08
N GLU A 30 -4.51 7.54 1.74
CA GLU A 30 -5.59 7.25 2.68
C GLU A 30 -5.37 5.88 3.38
N ASP A 31 -4.85 4.87 2.68
CA ASP A 31 -4.55 3.55 3.25
C ASP A 31 -3.65 3.64 4.51
N VAL A 32 -2.60 4.47 4.46
CA VAL A 32 -1.70 4.67 5.61
C VAL A 32 -2.28 5.66 6.63
N ALA A 33 -3.03 6.66 6.17
CA ALA A 33 -3.67 7.65 7.05
C ALA A 33 -4.70 7.02 8.00
N GLU A 34 -5.45 6.01 7.54
CA GLU A 34 -6.40 5.28 8.38
C GLU A 34 -5.69 4.54 9.53
N MET A 35 -4.56 3.88 9.25
CA MET A 35 -3.78 3.21 10.29
C MET A 35 -3.21 4.21 11.30
N ILE A 36 -2.67 5.33 10.82
CA ILE A 36 -2.19 6.42 11.70
C ILE A 36 -3.32 6.96 12.56
N THR A 37 -4.50 7.18 11.98
CA THR A 37 -5.69 7.67 12.69
C THR A 37 -6.12 6.70 13.78
N PHE A 38 -6.11 5.40 13.50
CA PHE A 38 -6.37 4.37 14.51
C PHE A 38 -5.35 4.43 15.65
N LEU A 39 -4.04 4.48 15.33
CA LEU A 39 -2.96 4.52 16.32
C LEU A 39 -2.97 5.81 17.17
N ALA A 40 -3.34 6.94 16.58
CA ALA A 40 -3.48 8.22 17.28
C ALA A 40 -4.74 8.29 18.15
N SER A 41 -5.72 7.41 17.90
CA SER A 41 -6.96 7.39 18.67
C SER A 41 -6.81 6.72 20.03
N GLY A 42 -7.75 7.00 20.95
CA GLY A 42 -7.84 6.30 22.23
C GLY A 42 -8.11 4.79 22.13
N ARG A 43 -8.44 4.27 20.94
CA ARG A 43 -8.62 2.82 20.71
C ARG A 43 -7.30 2.06 20.79
N ALA A 44 -6.19 2.72 20.48
CA ALA A 44 -4.85 2.14 20.50
C ALA A 44 -4.10 2.38 21.83
N LYS A 45 -4.79 2.80 22.91
CA LYS A 45 -4.17 3.27 24.18
C LYS A 45 -3.21 2.29 24.89
N TRP A 46 -3.18 1.02 24.48
CA TRP A 46 -2.32 -0.01 25.04
C TRP A 46 -1.37 -0.63 24.00
N LEU A 47 -1.30 -0.05 22.80
CA LEU A 47 -0.40 -0.48 21.74
C LEU A 47 0.86 0.38 21.77
N THR A 48 2.01 -0.25 21.94
CA THR A 48 3.32 0.41 21.89
C THR A 48 4.41 -0.62 21.52
N GLY A 49 5.54 -0.14 21.00
CA GLY A 49 6.69 -0.98 20.65
C GLY A 49 6.50 -1.91 19.45
N ALA A 50 5.42 -1.74 18.69
CA ALA A 50 5.08 -2.58 17.54
C ALA A 50 5.29 -1.84 16.21
N GLN A 51 5.57 -2.61 15.15
CA GLN A 51 5.58 -2.14 13.76
C GLN A 51 4.35 -2.68 13.05
N PHE A 52 3.66 -1.82 12.32
CA PHE A 52 2.48 -2.20 11.54
C PHE A 52 2.74 -1.95 10.07
N ARG A 53 2.46 -2.96 9.24
CA ARG A 53 2.64 -2.88 7.79
C ARG A 53 1.33 -2.52 7.11
N VAL A 54 1.39 -1.56 6.19
CA VAL A 54 0.29 -1.15 5.30
C VAL A 54 0.83 -1.21 3.88
N ASP A 55 0.90 -2.41 3.30
CA ASP A 55 1.58 -2.67 2.02
C ASP A 55 0.72 -3.44 1.02
N GLY A 56 -0.59 -3.57 1.28
CA GLY A 56 -1.49 -4.34 0.44
C GLY A 56 -1.18 -5.85 0.39
N GLY A 57 -0.31 -6.36 1.27
CA GLY A 57 0.05 -7.78 1.41
C GLY A 57 1.30 -8.21 0.64
N ILE A 58 2.13 -7.28 0.15
CA ILE A 58 3.36 -7.59 -0.61
C ILE A 58 4.28 -8.52 0.18
N ILE A 59 4.45 -8.24 1.47
CA ILE A 59 5.29 -9.07 2.34
C ILE A 59 4.40 -10.06 3.10
N PRO A 60 4.61 -11.39 2.92
CA PRO A 60 3.89 -12.39 3.68
C PRO A 60 4.05 -12.18 5.19
N SER A 61 2.94 -12.11 5.91
CA SER A 61 2.92 -12.21 7.37
C SER A 61 2.84 -13.67 7.78
N VAL A 62 3.59 -14.03 8.83
CA VAL A 62 3.53 -15.35 9.49
C VAL A 62 2.45 -15.42 10.55
#